data_AF-A0A3M7TPD8-F1
#
_entry.id   AF-A0A3M7TPD8-F1
#
_cell.length_a   1.000
_cell.length_b   1.000
_cell.length_c   1.000
_cell.angle_alpha   90.00
_cell.angle_beta   90.00
_cell.angle_gamma   90.00
#
_symmetry.space_group_name_H-M   'P 1'
#
loop_
_entity.id
_entity.type
_entity.pdbx_description
1 polymer ?
#
loop_
_entity_poly.entity_id
_entity_poly.type
_entity_poly.pdbx_seq_one_letter_code
_entity_poly.pdbx_strand_id
1 'polypeptide(L)' 'MLFAQSEEKIRIEAYTRHDNAMRKVFTRCNFQKEGYLRHSWENDDGTVDNSLIYAIIRKDWEQKTKTPVKIDGVPY' A
#
# COMPACT_ATOMS: atom_id res chain seq x y z
N MET A 1 12.74 -3.93 9.00
CA MET A 1 11.30 -3.77 8.67
C MET A 1 10.49 -3.87 9.95
N LEU A 2 9.42 -3.09 10.12
CA LEU A 2 8.64 -3.00 11.37
C LEU A 2 8.17 -4.36 11.93
N PHE A 3 7.93 -5.36 11.08
CA PHE A 3 7.57 -6.71 11.53
C PHE A 3 8.65 -7.42 12.34
N ALA A 4 9.93 -7.11 12.12
CA ALA A 4 11.03 -7.68 12.88
C ALA A 4 11.18 -7.06 14.29
N GLN A 5 10.48 -5.95 14.55
CA GLN A 5 10.57 -5.20 15.81
C GLN A 5 9.34 -5.40 16.71
N SER A 6 8.30 -6.06 16.22
CA SER A 6 7.05 -6.30 16.96
C SER A 6 6.35 -7.49 16.35
N GLU A 7 6.10 -8.54 17.13
CA GLU A 7 5.41 -9.75 16.69
C GLU A 7 3.89 -9.54 16.50
N GLU A 8 3.30 -8.60 17.25
CA GLU A 8 1.86 -8.33 17.23
C GLU A 8 1.39 -7.65 15.93
N LYS A 9 2.27 -6.93 15.24
CA LYS A 9 1.91 -6.25 13.99
C LYS A 9 1.69 -7.26 12.89
N ILE A 10 0.48 -7.29 12.33
CA ILE A 10 0.13 -8.20 11.23
C ILE A 10 0.12 -7.52 9.85
N ARG A 11 0.16 -6.18 9.81
CA ARG A 11 0.01 -5.39 8.59
C ARG A 11 0.73 -4.05 8.71
N ILE A 12 1.27 -3.57 7.59
CA ILE A 12 1.77 -2.21 7.42
C ILE A 12 1.11 -1.65 6.18
N GLU A 13 0.51 -0.47 6.32
CA GLU A 13 -0.10 0.26 5.22
C GLU A 13 0.70 1.51 4.90
N ALA A 14 0.63 1.92 3.65
CA ALA A 14 1.20 3.17 3.18
C ALA A 14 0.29 3.80 2.12
N TYR A 15 0.18 5.12 2.19
CA TYR A 15 -0.63 5.94 1.32
C TYR A 15 0.30 6.93 0.62
N THR A 16 0.11 7.12 -0.68
CA THR A 16 0.93 8.05 -1.47
C THR A 16 0.13 8.58 -2.64
N ARG A 17 0.42 9.82 -3.07
CA ARG A 17 -0.11 10.35 -4.34
C ARG A 17 0.21 9.41 -5.50
N HIS A 18 -0.72 9.36 -6.46
CA HIS A 18 -0.61 8.50 -7.63
C HIS A 18 0.58 8.86 -8.53
N ASP A 19 1.12 10.07 -8.49
CA ASP A 19 2.27 10.54 -9.28
C ASP A 19 3.62 10.48 -8.51
N ASN A 20 3.59 10.12 -7.22
CA ASN A 20 4.77 10.14 -6.37
C ASN A 20 5.73 8.96 -6.65
N ALA A 21 7.03 9.23 -6.63
CA ALA A 21 8.09 8.24 -6.84
C ALA A 21 8.12 7.10 -5.79
N MET A 22 7.57 7.32 -4.58
CA MET A 22 7.49 6.32 -3.52
C MET A 22 6.78 5.02 -3.94
N ARG A 23 5.91 5.08 -4.94
CA ARG A 23 5.30 3.90 -5.59
C ARG A 23 6.33 2.84 -6.01
N LYS A 24 7.49 3.27 -6.49
CA LYS A 24 8.59 2.37 -6.89
C LYS A 24 9.25 1.73 -5.68
N VAL A 25 9.40 2.47 -4.58
CA VAL A 25 9.96 1.97 -3.32
C VAL A 25 9.05 0.91 -2.73
N PHE A 26 7.74 1.17 -2.63
CA PHE A 26 6.77 0.19 -2.15
C PHE A 26 6.84 -1.12 -2.94
N THR A 27 6.88 -1.03 -4.28
CA THR A 27 7.00 -2.20 -5.15
C THR A 27 8.28 -2.99 -4.89
N ARG A 28 9.43 -2.32 -4.72
CA ARG A 28 10.72 -2.95 -4.41
C ARG A 28 10.76 -3.56 -3.00
N CYS A 29 10.03 -2.99 -2.05
CA CYS A 29 9.92 -3.48 -0.67
C CYS A 29 8.83 -4.56 -0.50
N ASN A 30 8.36 -5.15 -1.60
CA ASN A 30 7.32 -6.19 -1.62
C ASN A 30 5.93 -5.76 -1.12
N PHE A 31 5.66 -4.46 -1.00
CA PHE A 31 4.29 -4.01 -0.79
C PHE A 31 3.46 -4.27 -2.04
N GLN A 32 2.19 -4.53 -1.81
CA GLN A 32 1.17 -4.79 -2.80
C GLN A 32 0.28 -3.55 -2.93
N LYS A 33 -0.01 -3.13 -4.17
CA LYS A 33 -1.01 -2.08 -4.41
C LYS A 33 -2.39 -2.68 -4.15
N GLU A 34 -3.13 -2.12 -3.20
CA GLU A 34 -4.42 -2.64 -2.75
C GLU A 34 -5.59 -1.68 -3.00
N GLY A 35 -5.32 -0.42 -3.35
CA GLY A 35 -6.40 0.54 -3.58
C GLY A 35 -6.03 1.73 -4.45
N TYR A 36 -7.06 2.37 -5.00
CA TYR A 36 -7.01 3.66 -5.70
C TYR A 36 -8.11 4.55 -5.13
N LEU A 37 -7.72 5.63 -4.45
CA LEU A 37 -8.66 6.54 -3.81
C LEU A 37 -8.75 7.83 -4.63
N ARG A 38 -9.94 8.10 -5.18
CA ARG A 38 -10.18 9.32 -5.97
C ARG A 38 -10.27 10.54 -5.05
N HIS A 39 -9.62 11.65 -5.44
CA HIS A 39 -9.65 12.92 -4.71
C HIS A 39 -9.43 12.78 -3.19
N SER A 40 -8.32 12.15 -2.81
CA SER A 40 -8.05 11.75 -1.42
C SER A 40 -6.72 12.28 -0.88
N TRP A 41 -6.01 13.10 -1.66
CA TRP A 41 -4.78 13.73 -1.24
C TRP A 41 -4.87 15.25 -1.41
N GLU A 42 -4.97 15.97 -0.31
CA GLU A 42 -4.94 17.42 -0.30
C GLU A 42 -3.48 17.91 -0.44
N ASN A 43 -3.24 18.81 -1.38
CA ASN A 43 -1.96 19.46 -1.58
C ASN A 43 -1.98 20.86 -0.95
N ASP A 44 -0.79 21.40 -0.64
CA ASP A 44 -0.65 22.73 -0.03
C ASP A 44 -1.16 23.87 -0.93
N ASP A 45 -1.26 23.65 -2.24
CA ASP A 45 -1.82 24.59 -3.22
C ASP A 45 -3.35 24.55 -3.35
N GLY A 46 -4.01 23.72 -2.53
CA GLY A 46 -5.47 23.54 -2.52
C GLY A 46 -6.00 22.59 -3.58
N THR A 47 -5.13 22.00 -4.42
CA THR A 47 -5.55 20.93 -5.34
C THR A 47 -5.75 19.62 -4.59
N VAL A 48 -6.61 18.75 -5.14
CA VAL A 48 -6.86 17.42 -4.57
C VAL A 48 -6.58 16.33 -5.60
N ASP A 49 -5.59 15.50 -5.29
CA ASP A 49 -5.10 14.42 -6.13
C ASP A 49 -5.67 13.05 -5.75
N ASN A 50 -5.42 12.07 -6.62
CA ASN A 50 -5.69 10.67 -6.33
C ASN A 50 -4.55 10.05 -5.52
N SER A 51 -4.90 9.16 -4.59
CA SER A 51 -3.96 8.37 -3.80
C SER A 51 -3.98 6.90 -4.21
N LEU A 52 -2.85 6.24 -3.98
CA LEU A 52 -2.73 4.79 -4.01
C LEU A 52 -2.52 4.26 -2.61
N ILE A 53 -3.15 3.12 -2.34
CA ILE A 53 -2.94 2.36 -1.10
C ILE A 53 -1.99 1.21 -1.43
N TYR A 54 -0.95 1.09 -0.61
CA TYR A 54 -0.04 -0.04 -0.60
C TYR A 54 -0.08 -0.70 0.76
N ALA A 55 0.04 -2.02 0.80
CA ALA A 55 0.21 -2.72 2.06
C ALA A 55 1.08 -3.95 1.91
N ILE A 56 1.57 -4.42 3.04
CA ILE A 56 2.23 -5.70 3.19
C ILE A 56 1.72 -6.33 4.48
N ILE A 57 1.37 -7.61 4.41
CA ILE A 57 0.95 -8.39 5.56
C ILE A 57 2.13 -9.20 6.09
N ARG A 58 2.13 -9.49 7.39
CA ARG A 58 3.20 -10.25 8.07
C ARG A 58 3.48 -11.57 7.35
N LYS A 59 2.43 -12.34 7.04
CA LYS A 59 2.54 -13.64 6.40
C LYS A 59 3.36 -13.59 5.10
N ASP A 60 3.03 -12.62 4.23
CA ASP A 60 3.72 -12.44 2.96
C ASP A 60 5.17 -11.99 3.15
N TRP A 61 5.44 -11.16 4.16
CA TRP A 61 6.80 -10.77 4.52
C TRP A 61 7.63 -11.95 5.05
N GLU A 62 7.09 -12.74 5.98
CA GLU A 62 7.77 -13.89 6.58
C GLU A 62 8.05 -14.99 5.54
N GLN A 63 7.09 -15.23 4.65
CA GLN A 63 7.19 -16.25 3.60
C GLN A 63 7.90 -15.75 2.34
N LYS A 64 8.24 -14.46 2.25
CA LYS A 64 8.75 -13.80 1.05
C LYS A 64 7.86 -14.04 -0.18
N THR A 65 6.56 -14.11 0.05
CA THR A 65 5.55 -14.29 -0.99
C THR A 65 4.82 -12.99 -1.25
N LYS A 66 3.98 -13.00 -2.28
CA LYS A 66 3.10 -11.90 -2.61
C LYS A 66 1.74 -12.47 -2.97
N THR A 67 0.81 -12.41 -2.04
CA THR A 67 -0.54 -12.95 -2.21
C THR A 67 -1.32 -12.00 -3.14
N PRO A 68 -1.92 -12.50 -4.24
CA PRO A 68 -2.67 -11.65 -5.16
C PRO A 68 -3.85 -10.94 -4.49
N VAL A 69 -4.00 -9.64 -4.75
CA VAL A 69 -5.18 -8.87 -4.35
C VAL A 69 -6.32 -9.23 -5.28
N LYS A 70 -7.49 -9.52 -4.71
CA LYS A 70 -8.71 -9.86 -5.45
C LYS A 70 -9.66 -8.66 -5.55
N ILE A 71 -9.15 -7.50 -5.95
CA ILE A 71 -9.92 -6.24 -5.93
C ILE A 71 -11.18 -6.34 -6.80
N ASP A 72 -11.07 -7.00 -7.96
CA ASP A 72 -12.20 -7.24 -8.87
C ASP A 72 -12.82 -8.65 -8.68
N GLY A 73 -12.30 -9.43 -7.73
CA GLY A 73 -12.71 -10.83 -7.50
C GLY A 73 -13.92 -10.98 -6.59
N VAL A 74 -14.35 -9.89 -5.94
CA VAL A 74 -15.56 -9.81 -5.12
C VAL A 74 -16.42 -8.71 -5.73
N PRO A 75 -17.68 -8.97 -6.10
CA PRO A 75 -18.55 -7.94 -6.64
C PRO A 75 -18.96 -6.93 -5.55
N TYR A 76 -19.35 -5.73 -6.03
CA TYR A 76 -19.72 -4.50 -5.31
C TYR A 76 -18.53 -3.65 -4.82
#